data_AF-A0AAW5QVH1-F1
#
_entry.id   AF-A0AAW5QVH1-F1
#
_cell.length_a   1.000
_cell.length_b   1.000
_cell.length_c   1.000
_cell.angle_alpha   90.00
_cell.angle_beta   90.00
_cell.angle_gamma   90.00
#
_symmetry.space_group_name_H-M   'P 1'
#
loop_
_entity.id
_entity.type
_entity.pdbx_description
1 polymer ?
#
loop_
_entity_poly.entity_id
_entity_poly.type
_entity_poly.pdbx_seq_one_letter_code
_entity_poly.pdbx_strand_id
1 'polypeptide(L)'
;MEADDGLLVRVKPTAATLPAPGLRAVARAARDCGNGLIDLTNRANLQVRGLRHDTAGTFAATVLEHGLASADAALEEVRNVAADPLGPDDPETTFDSHAIARAIEAKLDEAQALRALPPKFGFLVDCGRTMPVPQAHADIVVRDLDGQLAIGPGGGAMLAVCRREEAPALARRLALVFLELAGPADAPPYRMRELVEKVGETAILAMAELTGRPLVSGRMDAVSVPPGNVAPGRVQPTRAAHLKLMYAPPPADSPIGRIPFAGHREGAIVAGVPRGRIDADRLAALADLSERFADATVRMTPWRALAFVPVNDDNTAAILSALADLDLITDPSDPRRHLRGPDVAPAGGAATTAETLSR
;
A
#
# COMPACT_ATOMS: atom_id res chain seq x y z
N MET A 1 -5.08 -15.25 -8.42
CA MET A 1 -6.55 -15.22 -8.25
C MET A 1 -7.18 -15.09 -9.62
N GLU A 2 -8.38 -15.64 -9.85
CA GLU A 2 -9.08 -15.50 -11.13
C GLU A 2 -9.88 -14.19 -11.18
N ALA A 3 -9.87 -13.54 -12.35
CA ALA A 3 -10.64 -12.35 -12.67
C ALA A 3 -11.19 -12.46 -14.10
N ASP A 4 -12.11 -11.57 -14.47
CA ASP A 4 -12.81 -11.58 -15.76
C ASP A 4 -11.88 -11.53 -16.96
N ASP A 5 -10.72 -10.89 -16.79
CA ASP A 5 -9.70 -10.72 -17.81
C ASP A 5 -8.63 -11.82 -17.82
N GLY A 6 -8.68 -12.78 -16.88
CA GLY A 6 -7.71 -13.84 -16.68
C GLY A 6 -7.18 -13.90 -15.24
N LEU A 7 -6.01 -14.49 -15.04
CA LEU A 7 -5.39 -14.52 -13.72
C LEU A 7 -4.86 -13.13 -13.33
N LEU A 8 -4.99 -12.82 -12.04
CA LEU A 8 -4.47 -11.64 -11.39
C LEU A 8 -3.40 -12.06 -10.37
N VAL A 9 -2.27 -11.37 -10.42
CA VAL A 9 -1.16 -11.50 -9.48
C VAL A 9 -0.87 -10.14 -8.85
N ARG A 10 -0.66 -10.12 -7.54
CA ARG A 10 -0.19 -8.94 -6.81
C ARG A 10 1.32 -9.01 -6.73
N VAL A 11 1.98 -7.93 -7.11
CA VAL A 11 3.40 -7.72 -6.84
C VAL A 11 3.48 -6.79 -5.64
N LYS A 12 4.26 -7.15 -4.64
CA LYS A 12 4.38 -6.40 -3.38
C LYS A 12 5.81 -5.90 -3.22
N PRO A 13 6.13 -4.71 -3.76
CA PRO A 13 7.46 -4.14 -3.62
C PRO A 13 7.77 -3.88 -2.15
N THR A 14 8.87 -4.47 -1.68
CA THR A 14 9.36 -4.28 -0.33
C THR A 14 9.65 -2.80 -0.06
N ALA A 15 9.24 -2.31 1.10
CA ALA A 15 9.41 -0.91 1.50
C ALA A 15 8.93 0.10 0.43
N ALA A 16 7.80 -0.21 -0.23
CA ALA A 16 7.19 0.62 -1.27
C ALA A 16 8.16 0.99 -2.41
N THR A 17 9.23 0.24 -2.64
CA THR A 17 10.29 0.61 -3.59
C THR A 17 10.40 -0.42 -4.70
N LEU A 18 10.35 0.05 -5.95
CA LEU A 18 10.53 -0.79 -7.13
C LEU A 18 11.73 -0.31 -7.96
N PRO A 19 12.85 -1.05 -7.99
CA PRO A 19 14.03 -0.69 -8.79
C PRO A 19 13.76 -0.73 -10.30
N ALA A 20 14.50 0.05 -11.08
CA ALA A 20 14.38 0.11 -12.54
C ALA A 20 14.47 -1.26 -13.25
N PRO A 21 15.38 -2.20 -12.88
CA PRO A 21 15.34 -3.55 -13.42
C PRO A 21 14.04 -4.31 -13.10
N GLY A 22 13.51 -4.15 -11.89
CA GLY A 22 12.24 -4.75 -11.47
C GLY A 22 11.04 -4.18 -12.22
N LEU A 23 10.99 -2.87 -12.46
CA LEU A 23 9.98 -2.22 -13.30
C LEU A 23 9.97 -2.82 -14.71
N ARG A 24 11.13 -2.92 -15.36
CA ARG A 24 11.25 -3.48 -16.71
C ARG A 24 10.87 -4.95 -16.75
N ALA A 25 11.25 -5.72 -15.72
CA ALA A 25 10.89 -7.13 -15.62
C ALA A 25 9.38 -7.33 -15.47
N VAL A 26 8.73 -6.58 -14.58
CA VAL A 26 7.27 -6.61 -14.41
C VAL A 26 6.56 -6.18 -15.70
N ALA A 27 7.02 -5.11 -16.34
CA ALA A 27 6.49 -4.63 -17.62
C ALA A 27 6.55 -5.70 -18.72
N ARG A 28 7.74 -6.27 -18.94
CA ARG A 28 7.93 -7.34 -19.92
C ARG A 28 7.05 -8.55 -19.60
N ALA A 29 7.08 -9.02 -18.36
CA ALA A 29 6.31 -10.19 -17.95
C ALA A 29 4.79 -9.96 -18.05
N ALA A 30 4.29 -8.77 -17.73
CA ALA A 30 2.88 -8.42 -17.88
C ALA A 30 2.42 -8.48 -19.35
N ARG A 31 3.29 -8.08 -20.28
CA ARG A 31 3.02 -8.16 -21.73
C ARG A 31 3.10 -9.60 -22.26
N ASP A 32 4.16 -10.31 -21.89
CA ASP A 32 4.44 -11.64 -22.44
C ASP A 32 3.48 -12.69 -21.87
N CYS A 33 3.09 -12.55 -20.60
CA CYS A 33 2.28 -13.53 -19.87
C CYS A 33 0.81 -13.13 -19.72
N GLY A 34 0.41 -11.91 -20.07
CA GLY A 34 -0.94 -11.41 -19.86
C GLY A 34 -1.39 -10.33 -20.84
N ASN A 35 -2.20 -9.38 -20.39
CA ASN A 35 -2.76 -8.32 -21.24
C ASN A 35 -1.95 -7.01 -21.19
N GLY A 36 -0.81 -6.99 -20.51
CA GLY A 36 0.05 -5.81 -20.38
C GLY A 36 -0.49 -4.70 -19.48
N LEU A 37 -1.58 -4.91 -18.75
CA LEU A 37 -2.17 -3.91 -17.86
C LEU A 37 -1.75 -4.13 -16.40
N ILE A 38 -1.36 -3.04 -15.75
CA ILE A 38 -0.93 -3.01 -14.35
C ILE A 38 -1.76 -1.97 -13.58
N ASP A 39 -2.39 -2.39 -12.50
CA ASP A 39 -3.17 -1.54 -11.62
C ASP A 39 -2.36 -1.19 -10.36
N LEU A 40 -2.30 0.09 -10.02
CA LEU A 40 -1.80 0.59 -8.74
C LEU A 40 -2.88 0.41 -7.68
N THR A 41 -2.48 0.07 -6.47
CA THR A 41 -3.39 -0.20 -5.36
C THR A 41 -3.24 0.81 -4.23
N ASN A 42 -4.28 0.97 -3.42
CA ASN A 42 -4.27 1.84 -2.24
C ASN A 42 -3.38 1.32 -1.07
N ARG A 43 -2.58 0.26 -1.31
CA ARG A 43 -1.58 -0.28 -0.37
C ARG A 43 -0.16 -0.17 -0.93
N ALA A 44 0.07 0.69 -1.91
CA ALA A 44 1.38 0.84 -2.55
C ALA A 44 1.92 -0.48 -3.16
N ASN A 45 1.02 -1.35 -3.62
CA ASN A 45 1.34 -2.57 -4.38
C ASN A 45 0.87 -2.45 -5.83
N LEU A 46 1.36 -3.34 -6.70
CA LEU A 46 0.93 -3.48 -8.08
C LEU A 46 0.03 -4.71 -8.28
N GLN A 47 -0.87 -4.63 -9.25
CA GLN A 47 -1.70 -5.74 -9.70
C GLN A 47 -1.53 -5.95 -11.20
N VAL A 48 -0.87 -7.05 -11.56
CA VAL A 48 -0.78 -7.47 -12.95
C VAL A 48 -2.00 -8.33 -13.27
N ARG A 49 -2.64 -8.04 -14.40
CA ARG A 49 -3.93 -8.61 -14.77
C ARG A 49 -3.88 -9.36 -16.09
N GLY A 50 -4.94 -10.13 -16.31
CA GLY A 50 -5.16 -10.93 -17.51
C GLY A 50 -4.03 -11.90 -17.84
N LEU A 51 -3.36 -12.42 -16.82
CA LEU A 51 -2.35 -13.45 -16.99
C LEU A 51 -3.02 -14.73 -17.49
N ARG A 52 -2.43 -15.37 -18.49
CA ARG A 52 -2.90 -16.67 -18.97
C ARG A 52 -2.50 -17.78 -18.01
N HIS A 53 -3.33 -18.81 -17.90
CA HIS A 53 -3.08 -19.93 -16.99
C HIS A 53 -1.77 -20.68 -17.28
N ASP A 54 -1.41 -20.80 -18.56
CA ASP A 54 -0.19 -21.48 -19.02
C ASP A 54 1.10 -20.69 -18.74
N THR A 55 1.02 -19.35 -18.69
CA THR A 55 2.19 -18.48 -18.46
C THR A 55 2.24 -17.82 -17.08
N ALA A 56 1.25 -18.03 -16.21
CA ALA A 56 1.25 -17.47 -14.87
C ALA A 56 2.43 -17.97 -14.01
N GLY A 57 2.87 -19.22 -14.21
CA GLY A 57 4.07 -19.75 -13.56
C GLY A 57 5.34 -19.03 -13.99
N THR A 58 5.47 -18.70 -15.27
CA THR A 58 6.59 -17.90 -15.81
C THR A 58 6.60 -16.50 -15.21
N PHE A 59 5.43 -15.84 -15.14
CA PHE A 59 5.32 -14.55 -14.48
C PHE A 59 5.77 -14.60 -13.01
N ALA A 60 5.33 -15.61 -12.26
CA ALA A 60 5.71 -15.78 -10.86
C ALA A 60 7.23 -15.97 -10.71
N ALA A 61 7.85 -16.78 -11.57
CA ALA A 61 9.30 -16.99 -11.57
C ALA A 61 10.08 -15.68 -11.80
N THR A 62 9.65 -14.84 -12.75
CA THR A 62 10.27 -13.52 -12.99
C THR A 62 10.14 -12.60 -11.78
N VAL A 63 8.97 -12.53 -11.15
CA VAL A 63 8.78 -11.69 -9.95
C VAL A 63 9.66 -12.15 -8.79
N LEU A 64 9.83 -13.47 -8.61
CA LEU A 64 10.72 -14.05 -7.60
C LEU A 64 12.20 -13.75 -7.88
N GLU A 65 12.64 -13.89 -9.13
CA GLU A 65 14.03 -13.61 -9.54
C GLU A 65 14.44 -12.15 -9.23
N HIS A 66 13.49 -11.22 -9.35
CA HIS A 66 13.70 -9.81 -9.04
C HIS A 66 13.43 -9.45 -7.56
N GLY A 67 13.15 -10.42 -6.69
CA GLY A 67 12.91 -10.19 -5.25
C GLY A 67 11.61 -9.45 -4.94
N LEU A 68 10.62 -9.54 -5.84
CA LEU A 68 9.35 -8.80 -5.75
C LEU A 68 8.19 -9.62 -5.16
N ALA A 69 8.48 -10.87 -4.78
CA ALA A 69 7.58 -11.79 -4.08
C ALA A 69 8.39 -12.69 -3.13
N SER A 70 7.73 -13.22 -2.10
CA SER A 70 8.26 -14.35 -1.33
C SER A 70 8.07 -15.66 -2.08
N ALA A 71 9.05 -16.56 -1.97
CA ALA A 71 8.97 -17.92 -2.48
C ALA A 71 7.95 -18.78 -1.70
N ASP A 72 7.63 -18.40 -0.46
CA ASP A 72 6.55 -19.02 0.31
C ASP A 72 5.21 -18.34 -0.03
N ALA A 73 4.35 -19.04 -0.77
CA ALA A 73 3.06 -18.52 -1.21
C ALA A 73 2.10 -18.19 -0.05
N ALA A 74 2.13 -18.95 1.05
CA ALA A 74 1.26 -18.72 2.20
C ALA A 74 1.70 -17.48 2.97
N LEU A 75 3.01 -17.26 3.09
CA LEU A 75 3.55 -16.01 3.61
C LEU A 75 3.25 -14.85 2.66
N GLU A 76 3.47 -15.04 1.35
CA GLU A 76 3.24 -13.99 0.35
C GLU A 76 1.81 -13.48 0.39
N GLU A 77 0.82 -14.34 0.66
CA GLU A 77 -0.58 -13.93 0.82
C GLU A 77 -0.76 -12.87 1.92
N VAL A 78 -0.06 -13.03 3.05
CA VAL A 78 -0.18 -12.20 4.27
C VAL A 78 0.96 -11.20 4.48
N ARG A 79 1.99 -11.19 3.61
CA ARG A 79 3.11 -10.22 3.59
C ARG A 79 2.65 -8.84 3.13
N ASN A 80 1.76 -8.21 3.88
CA ASN A 80 1.19 -6.90 3.56
C ASN A 80 1.88 -5.81 4.40
N VAL A 81 3.17 -5.56 4.14
CA VAL A 81 3.94 -4.51 4.81
C VAL A 81 4.05 -3.32 3.88
N ALA A 82 3.49 -2.17 4.28
CA ALA A 82 3.63 -0.91 3.58
C ALA A 82 4.61 0.01 4.33
N ALA A 83 5.26 0.90 3.60
CA ALA A 83 6.07 1.98 4.15
C ALA A 83 5.63 3.31 3.55
N ASP A 84 5.96 4.43 4.20
CA ASP A 84 5.82 5.74 3.57
C ASP A 84 6.73 5.85 2.32
N PRO A 85 6.34 6.66 1.30
CA PRO A 85 7.04 6.61 0.02
C PRO A 85 8.46 7.17 0.05
N LEU A 86 8.78 8.08 0.96
CA LEU A 86 10.07 8.76 0.96
C LEU A 86 11.12 8.02 1.80
N GLY A 87 10.72 7.42 2.92
CA GLY A 87 11.61 6.67 3.79
C GLY A 87 12.86 7.47 4.16
N PRO A 88 14.08 6.95 3.90
CA PRO A 88 15.32 7.65 4.25
C PRO A 88 15.56 8.91 3.42
N ASP A 89 14.83 9.13 2.32
CA ASP A 89 14.98 10.31 1.47
C ASP A 89 14.18 11.52 2.00
N ASP A 90 13.32 11.34 3.02
CA ASP A 90 12.63 12.46 3.67
C ASP A 90 13.62 13.20 4.60
N PRO A 91 14.04 14.44 4.29
CA PRO A 91 15.04 15.16 5.09
C PRO A 91 14.55 15.48 6.51
N GLU A 92 13.24 15.48 6.72
CA GLU A 92 12.62 15.78 8.02
C GLU A 92 12.40 14.51 8.87
N THR A 93 12.73 13.32 8.36
CA THR A 93 12.60 12.09 9.14
C THR A 93 13.77 11.86 10.08
N THR A 94 13.48 11.26 11.23
CA THR A 94 14.50 10.75 12.17
C THR A 94 14.74 9.25 12.00
N PHE A 95 13.80 8.52 11.39
CA PHE A 95 13.83 7.06 11.31
C PHE A 95 13.66 6.60 9.86
N ASP A 96 14.57 5.72 9.41
CA ASP A 96 14.44 5.02 8.13
C ASP A 96 13.30 3.99 8.21
N SER A 97 12.11 4.39 7.77
CA SER A 97 10.93 3.53 7.73
C SER A 97 11.09 2.36 6.76
N HIS A 98 11.87 2.51 5.69
CA HIS A 98 12.11 1.47 4.72
C HIS A 98 12.96 0.34 5.30
N ALA A 99 13.99 0.68 6.08
CA ALA A 99 14.78 -0.30 6.82
C ALA A 99 13.95 -1.03 7.87
N ILE A 100 13.08 -0.33 8.60
CA ILE A 100 12.18 -0.92 9.58
C ILE A 100 11.16 -1.85 8.89
N ALA A 101 10.58 -1.45 7.75
CA ALA A 101 9.66 -2.26 6.98
C ALA A 101 10.30 -3.57 6.48
N ARG A 102 11.52 -3.48 5.91
CA ARG A 102 12.33 -4.65 5.54
C ARG A 102 12.57 -5.59 6.72
N ALA A 103 12.90 -5.04 7.88
CA ALA A 103 13.13 -5.83 9.08
C ALA A 103 11.84 -6.49 9.61
N ILE A 104 10.69 -5.83 9.50
CA ILE A 104 9.38 -6.43 9.79
C ILE A 104 9.12 -7.59 8.82
N GLU A 105 9.27 -7.40 7.51
CA GLU A 105 9.09 -8.47 6.51
C GLU A 105 9.93 -9.71 6.85
N ALA A 106 11.22 -9.51 7.18
CA ALA A 106 12.11 -10.59 7.61
C ALA A 106 11.61 -11.31 8.89
N LYS A 107 11.04 -10.58 9.85
CA LYS A 107 10.48 -11.16 11.07
C LYS A 107 9.17 -11.92 10.85
N LEU A 108 8.39 -11.55 9.84
CA LEU A 108 7.16 -12.28 9.47
C LEU A 108 7.51 -13.63 8.85
N ASP A 109 8.60 -13.71 8.08
CA ASP A 109 9.09 -14.94 7.46
C ASP A 109 9.43 -16.04 8.48
N GLU A 110 10.02 -15.63 9.62
CA GLU A 110 10.42 -16.53 10.71
C GLU A 110 9.25 -17.23 11.42
N ALA A 111 8.01 -16.75 11.30
CA ALA A 111 6.88 -17.18 12.15
C ALA A 111 5.80 -17.92 11.37
N GLN A 112 5.82 -19.26 11.42
CA GLN A 112 4.86 -20.11 10.69
C GLN A 112 3.39 -19.84 11.04
N ALA A 113 3.10 -19.56 12.31
CA ALA A 113 1.75 -19.24 12.77
C ALA A 113 1.14 -18.02 12.04
N LEU A 114 1.95 -17.07 11.57
CA LEU A 114 1.44 -15.86 10.91
C LEU A 114 0.82 -16.13 9.54
N ARG A 115 1.02 -17.30 8.94
CA ARG A 115 0.30 -17.74 7.72
C ARG A 115 -1.21 -17.86 7.94
N ALA A 116 -1.66 -17.92 9.21
CA ALA A 116 -3.08 -17.89 9.57
C ALA A 116 -3.69 -16.48 9.67
N LEU A 117 -2.89 -15.41 9.46
CA LEU A 117 -3.41 -14.05 9.46
C LEU A 117 -4.46 -13.87 8.34
N PRO A 118 -5.51 -13.05 8.57
CA PRO A 118 -6.44 -12.69 7.52
C PRO A 118 -5.69 -12.07 6.32
N PRO A 119 -6.05 -12.40 5.05
CA PRO A 119 -5.34 -11.90 3.86
C PRO A 119 -5.31 -10.37 3.71
N LYS A 120 -6.14 -9.65 4.47
CA LYS A 120 -6.21 -8.18 4.49
C LYS A 120 -5.51 -7.55 5.70
N PHE A 121 -5.04 -8.36 6.64
CA PHE A 121 -4.23 -7.92 7.76
C PHE A 121 -2.93 -7.32 7.22
N GLY A 122 -2.55 -6.14 7.69
CA GLY A 122 -1.37 -5.46 7.17
C GLY A 122 -0.67 -4.55 8.16
N PHE A 123 0.55 -4.19 7.81
CA PHE A 123 1.46 -3.36 8.58
C PHE A 123 1.71 -2.06 7.82
N LEU A 124 1.90 -0.96 8.54
CA LEU A 124 2.38 0.30 7.99
C LEU A 124 3.55 0.79 8.83
N VAL A 125 4.64 1.16 8.18
CA VAL A 125 5.74 1.92 8.79
C VAL A 125 5.74 3.31 8.18
N ASP A 126 5.35 4.31 8.95
CA ASP A 126 5.27 5.70 8.47
C ASP A 126 6.04 6.61 9.42
N CYS A 127 7.27 6.95 9.04
CA CYS A 127 8.11 7.91 9.76
C CYS A 127 8.29 9.20 8.95
N GLY A 128 7.61 9.32 7.81
CA GLY A 128 7.67 10.48 6.94
C GLY A 128 6.95 11.68 7.56
N ARG A 129 7.49 12.87 7.28
CA ARG A 129 6.90 14.16 7.67
C ARG A 129 6.41 14.92 6.45
N THR A 130 7.06 14.72 5.30
CA THR A 130 6.75 15.42 4.06
C THR A 130 5.54 14.81 3.33
N MET A 131 5.41 13.48 3.33
CA MET A 131 4.33 12.74 2.65
C MET A 131 3.72 11.64 3.55
N PRO A 132 3.10 12.01 4.68
CA PRO A 132 2.55 11.04 5.63
C PRO A 132 1.41 10.21 5.01
N VAL A 133 1.31 8.95 5.41
CA VAL A 133 0.36 7.98 4.86
C VAL A 133 -0.82 7.75 5.81
N PRO A 134 -2.08 7.82 5.32
CA PRO A 134 -3.24 7.49 6.14
C PRO A 134 -3.21 6.05 6.68
N GLN A 135 -3.32 5.90 8.00
CA GLN A 135 -3.26 4.62 8.71
C GLN A 135 -4.51 3.74 8.60
N ALA A 136 -5.60 4.23 7.99
CA ALA A 136 -6.92 3.58 8.03
C ALA A 136 -6.99 2.16 7.42
N HIS A 137 -5.96 1.77 6.66
CA HIS A 137 -5.87 0.48 5.99
C HIS A 137 -4.92 -0.51 6.66
N ALA A 138 -4.15 -0.09 7.66
CA ALA A 138 -3.23 -0.94 8.42
C ALA A 138 -3.89 -1.51 9.67
N ASP A 139 -3.37 -2.63 10.14
CA ASP A 139 -3.77 -3.30 11.37
C ASP A 139 -2.75 -3.05 12.48
N ILE A 140 -1.46 -3.02 12.13
CA ILE A 140 -0.36 -2.58 13.01
C ILE A 140 0.37 -1.42 12.33
N VAL A 141 0.61 -0.36 13.07
CA VAL A 141 1.33 0.83 12.61
C VAL A 141 2.56 1.02 13.47
N VAL A 142 3.70 1.25 12.83
CA VAL A 142 4.92 1.80 13.44
C VAL A 142 5.09 3.22 12.90
N ARG A 143 5.28 4.20 13.76
CA ARG A 143 5.43 5.60 13.34
C ARG A 143 6.30 6.41 14.26
N ASP A 144 6.77 7.53 13.73
CA ASP A 144 7.41 8.57 14.53
C ASP A 144 6.33 9.44 15.24
N LEU A 145 6.46 9.56 16.55
CA LEU A 145 5.74 10.52 17.40
C LEU A 145 6.78 11.42 18.07
N ASP A 146 6.98 12.60 17.50
CA ASP A 146 7.88 13.64 18.03
C ASP A 146 9.29 13.15 18.41
N GLY A 147 9.91 12.34 17.55
CA GLY A 147 11.24 11.79 17.73
C GLY A 147 11.27 10.45 18.48
N GLN A 148 10.10 9.88 18.79
CA GLN A 148 9.95 8.58 19.43
C GLN A 148 9.22 7.61 18.50
N LEU A 149 9.85 6.47 18.23
CA LEU A 149 9.22 5.41 17.44
C LEU A 149 8.16 4.70 18.29
N ALA A 150 6.91 4.75 17.86
CA ALA A 150 5.78 4.15 18.53
C ALA A 150 5.10 3.09 17.67
N ILE A 151 4.49 2.09 18.31
CA ILE A 151 3.79 0.99 17.65
C ILE A 151 2.41 0.74 18.27
N GLY A 152 1.41 0.42 17.44
CA GLY A 152 0.09 0.01 17.91
C GLY A 152 -0.92 -0.25 16.78
N PRO A 153 -2.22 -0.41 17.11
CA PRO A 153 -3.26 -0.66 16.12
C PRO A 153 -3.47 0.52 15.16
N GLY A 154 -3.72 0.22 13.89
CA GLY A 154 -4.06 1.23 12.90
C GLY A 154 -5.40 1.92 13.22
N GLY A 155 -5.37 3.25 13.36
CA GLY A 155 -6.55 4.05 13.73
C GLY A 155 -6.93 3.99 15.22
N GLY A 156 -6.11 3.36 16.06
CA GLY A 156 -6.26 3.33 17.53
C GLY A 156 -5.10 4.00 18.25
N ALA A 157 -5.03 3.85 19.58
CA ALA A 157 -3.95 4.42 20.39
C ALA A 157 -2.64 3.64 20.22
N MET A 158 -1.50 4.33 20.26
CA MET A 158 -0.20 3.65 20.23
C MET A 158 0.06 2.92 21.54
N LEU A 159 0.51 1.67 21.46
CA LEU A 159 0.61 0.78 22.60
C LEU A 159 1.97 0.87 23.30
N ALA A 160 3.04 1.14 22.56
CA ALA A 160 4.39 1.22 23.11
C ALA A 160 5.27 2.20 22.34
N VAL A 161 6.18 2.86 23.06
CA VAL A 161 7.42 3.43 22.49
C VAL A 161 8.46 2.32 22.44
N CYS A 162 9.24 2.27 21.38
CA CYS A 162 10.29 1.27 21.19
C CYS A 162 11.50 1.85 20.48
N ARG A 163 12.62 1.15 20.55
CA ARG A 163 13.79 1.42 19.70
C ARG A 163 13.55 0.85 18.30
N ARG A 164 14.25 1.38 17.29
CA ARG A 164 14.12 0.90 15.91
C ARG A 164 14.40 -0.62 15.79
N GLU A 165 15.32 -1.14 16.60
CA GLU A 165 15.71 -2.55 16.59
C GLU A 165 14.63 -3.46 17.21
N GLU A 166 13.77 -2.90 18.07
CA GLU A 166 12.71 -3.62 18.77
C GLU A 166 11.41 -3.65 17.96
N ALA A 167 11.16 -2.63 17.13
CA ALA A 167 9.93 -2.51 16.34
C ALA A 167 9.59 -3.77 15.52
N PRO A 168 10.52 -4.45 14.82
CA PRO A 168 10.22 -5.67 14.08
C PRO A 168 9.72 -6.82 14.97
N ALA A 169 10.35 -7.02 16.13
CA ALA A 169 9.96 -8.05 17.07
C ALA A 169 8.59 -7.74 17.71
N LEU A 170 8.32 -6.47 17.99
CA LEU A 170 7.03 -6.01 18.51
C LEU A 170 5.90 -6.14 17.49
N ALA A 171 6.13 -5.78 16.23
CA ALA A 171 5.14 -5.95 15.17
C ALA A 171 4.75 -7.43 15.00
N ARG A 172 5.75 -8.33 14.99
CA ARG A 172 5.53 -9.77 14.98
C ARG A 172 4.72 -10.22 16.20
N ARG A 173 5.09 -9.76 17.40
CA ARG A 173 4.40 -10.11 18.66
C ARG A 173 2.94 -9.67 18.63
N LEU A 174 2.64 -8.44 18.23
CA LEU A 174 1.27 -7.95 18.11
C LEU A 174 0.43 -8.73 17.10
N ALA A 175 1.05 -9.19 16.00
CA ALA A 175 0.36 -10.04 15.02
C ALA A 175 0.04 -11.45 15.58
N LEU A 176 0.92 -12.02 16.40
CA LEU A 176 0.65 -13.29 17.11
C LEU A 176 -0.46 -13.11 18.16
N VAL A 177 -0.41 -12.02 18.93
CA VAL A 177 -1.45 -11.64 19.91
C VAL A 177 -2.81 -11.49 19.23
N PHE A 178 -2.84 -10.92 18.02
CA PHE A 178 -4.07 -10.84 17.23
C PHE A 178 -4.65 -12.23 16.96
N LEU A 179 -3.84 -13.20 16.52
CA LEU A 179 -4.29 -14.56 16.25
C LEU A 179 -4.81 -15.26 17.52
N GLU A 180 -4.09 -15.08 18.62
CA GLU A 180 -4.45 -15.69 19.91
C GLU A 180 -5.78 -15.15 20.46
N LEU A 181 -5.95 -13.83 20.44
CA LEU A 181 -7.17 -13.19 20.94
C LEU A 181 -8.36 -13.26 19.95
N ALA A 182 -8.09 -13.42 18.65
CA ALA A 182 -9.15 -13.67 17.67
C ALA A 182 -9.87 -14.99 17.97
N GLY A 183 -9.11 -16.03 18.34
CA GLY A 183 -9.58 -17.36 18.72
C GLY A 183 -10.32 -18.11 17.59
N PRO A 184 -10.75 -19.36 17.82
CA PRO A 184 -11.46 -20.18 16.82
C PRO A 184 -12.97 -19.85 16.71
N ALA A 185 -13.41 -18.65 17.07
CA ALA A 185 -14.82 -18.30 17.15
C ALA A 185 -15.54 -18.43 15.79
N ASP A 186 -16.86 -18.64 15.80
CA ASP A 186 -17.70 -18.73 14.59
C ASP A 186 -17.61 -17.49 13.67
N ALA A 187 -17.14 -16.36 14.21
CA ALA A 187 -16.83 -15.14 13.47
C ALA A 187 -15.65 -14.39 14.13
N PRO A 188 -14.39 -14.80 13.85
CA PRO A 188 -13.23 -14.11 14.40
C PRO A 188 -13.09 -12.72 13.76
N PRO A 189 -12.50 -11.75 14.46
CA PRO A 189 -12.19 -10.45 13.86
C PRO A 189 -11.25 -10.66 12.66
N TYR A 190 -11.49 -9.96 11.56
CA TYR A 190 -10.62 -9.98 10.38
C TYR A 190 -9.57 -8.87 10.41
N ARG A 191 -9.78 -7.86 11.26
CA ARG A 191 -8.96 -6.65 11.37
C ARG A 191 -8.64 -6.37 12.84
N MET A 192 -7.48 -5.78 13.09
CA MET A 192 -7.07 -5.38 14.45
C MET A 192 -8.06 -4.40 15.09
N ARG A 193 -8.68 -3.51 14.31
CA ARG A 193 -9.73 -2.59 14.81
C ARG A 193 -10.92 -3.34 15.43
N GLU A 194 -11.34 -4.43 14.80
CA GLU A 194 -12.49 -5.24 15.25
C GLU A 194 -12.12 -6.01 16.52
N LEU A 195 -10.84 -6.43 16.62
CA LEU A 195 -10.32 -7.02 17.84
C LEU A 195 -10.29 -5.98 18.97
N VAL A 196 -9.77 -4.77 18.72
CA VAL A 196 -9.73 -3.66 19.69
C VAL A 196 -11.15 -3.34 20.20
N GLU A 197 -12.14 -3.25 19.31
CA GLU A 197 -13.55 -3.04 19.71
C GLU A 197 -14.09 -4.17 20.59
N LYS A 198 -13.65 -5.41 20.35
CA LYS A 198 -14.12 -6.61 21.06
C LYS A 198 -13.49 -6.77 22.45
N VAL A 199 -12.18 -6.55 22.58
CA VAL A 199 -11.43 -6.89 23.81
C VAL A 199 -10.75 -5.69 24.47
N GLY A 200 -10.68 -4.55 23.80
CA GLY A 200 -9.98 -3.35 24.26
C GLY A 200 -8.45 -3.42 24.12
N GLU A 201 -7.82 -2.26 24.06
CA GLU A 201 -6.36 -2.10 23.94
C GLU A 201 -5.61 -2.68 25.15
N THR A 202 -6.19 -2.60 26.35
CA THR A 202 -5.60 -3.14 27.58
C THR A 202 -5.40 -4.65 27.53
N ALA A 203 -6.33 -5.39 26.93
CA ALA A 203 -6.20 -6.84 26.79
C ALA A 203 -5.06 -7.20 25.81
N ILE A 204 -4.93 -6.44 24.73
CA ILE A 204 -3.85 -6.60 23.75
C ILE A 204 -2.50 -6.28 24.39
N LEU A 205 -2.40 -5.20 25.18
CA LEU A 205 -1.19 -4.84 25.92
C LEU A 205 -0.77 -5.93 26.91
N ALA A 206 -1.73 -6.45 27.68
CA ALA A 206 -1.47 -7.50 28.66
C ALA A 206 -0.99 -8.78 27.98
N MET A 207 -1.66 -9.22 26.91
CA MET A 207 -1.25 -10.41 26.15
C MET A 207 0.08 -10.22 25.43
N ALA A 208 0.38 -9.00 24.98
CA ALA A 208 1.66 -8.65 24.40
C ALA A 208 2.77 -8.48 25.46
N GLU A 209 2.51 -8.67 26.75
CA GLU A 209 3.45 -8.43 27.86
C GLU A 209 4.09 -7.03 27.78
N LEU A 210 3.27 -6.02 27.45
CA LEU A 210 3.67 -4.63 27.39
C LEU A 210 3.22 -3.93 28.69
N THR A 211 4.17 -3.31 29.39
CA THR A 211 3.93 -2.68 30.72
C THR A 211 3.49 -1.22 30.64
N GLY A 212 3.29 -0.68 29.44
CA GLY A 212 2.90 0.72 29.21
C GLY A 212 1.39 0.95 29.21
N ARG A 213 0.99 2.20 29.50
CA ARG A 213 -0.36 2.67 29.14
C ARG A 213 -0.37 3.08 27.66
N PRO A 214 -1.48 2.91 26.92
CA PRO A 214 -1.59 3.44 25.56
C PRO A 214 -1.24 4.93 25.54
N LEU A 215 -0.37 5.31 24.61
CA LEU A 215 -0.10 6.71 24.28
C LEU A 215 -1.36 7.26 23.60
N VAL A 216 -2.00 8.24 24.22
CA VAL A 216 -3.15 8.93 23.64
C VAL A 216 -2.65 9.72 22.44
N SER A 217 -3.08 9.37 21.22
CA SER A 217 -2.83 10.22 20.06
C SER A 217 -3.66 11.50 20.24
N GLY A 218 -3.00 12.66 20.29
CA GLY A 218 -3.68 13.93 20.05
C GLY A 218 -4.45 13.84 18.73
N ARG A 219 -5.71 14.30 18.72
CA ARG A 219 -6.53 14.39 17.50
C ARG A 219 -5.72 15.14 16.43
N MET A 220 -5.34 14.45 15.37
CA MET A 220 -4.94 15.05 14.11
C MET A 220 -5.90 14.56 13.04
N ASP A 221 -6.33 15.50 12.22
CA ASP A 221 -7.56 15.47 11.42
C ASP A 221 -7.79 14.13 10.72
N ALA A 222 -8.73 13.37 11.27
CA ALA A 222 -9.45 12.39 10.49
C ALA A 222 -10.10 13.17 9.34
N VAL A 223 -9.60 13.00 8.11
CA VAL A 223 -10.38 13.32 6.93
C VAL A 223 -11.73 12.64 7.13
N SER A 224 -12.75 13.46 7.36
CA SER A 224 -14.09 13.01 7.66
C SER A 224 -14.62 12.28 6.42
N VAL A 225 -14.50 10.95 6.42
CA VAL A 225 -15.38 10.13 5.59
C VAL A 225 -16.77 10.35 6.18
N PRO A 226 -17.72 10.93 5.44
CA PRO A 226 -19.03 11.19 5.99
C PRO A 226 -19.57 9.87 6.55
N PRO A 227 -20.11 9.84 7.78
CA PRO A 227 -20.74 8.66 8.31
C PRO A 227 -21.93 8.35 7.42
N GLY A 228 -21.75 7.42 6.49
CA GLY A 228 -22.88 6.75 5.87
C GLY A 228 -23.61 6.09 7.03
N ASN A 229 -24.85 6.49 7.27
CA ASN A 229 -25.73 5.90 8.26
C ASN A 229 -25.80 4.38 8.04
N VAL A 230 -24.97 3.65 8.77
CA VAL A 230 -25.12 2.21 8.96
C VAL A 230 -25.50 2.07 10.42
N ALA A 231 -26.79 1.78 10.65
CA ALA A 231 -27.28 1.37 11.96
C ALA A 231 -26.39 0.23 12.51
N PRO A 232 -26.25 0.07 13.85
CA PRO A 232 -25.41 -0.95 14.45
C PRO A 232 -25.99 -2.34 14.16
N GLY A 233 -25.61 -2.88 13.00
CA GLY A 233 -25.83 -4.23 12.55
C GLY A 233 -24.56 -4.62 11.80
N ARG A 234 -23.95 -5.76 12.18
CA ARG A 234 -22.80 -6.33 11.49
C ARG A 234 -23.17 -6.65 10.04
N VAL A 235 -22.98 -5.70 9.14
CA VAL A 235 -22.98 -5.95 7.70
C VAL A 235 -21.53 -6.10 7.29
N GLN A 236 -21.09 -7.34 7.05
CA GLN A 236 -19.85 -7.54 6.32
C GLN A 236 -19.97 -6.75 5.01
N PRO A 237 -19.02 -5.85 4.68
CA PRO A 237 -19.12 -5.09 3.44
C PRO A 237 -19.19 -6.08 2.29
N THR A 238 -20.26 -6.00 1.51
CA THR A 238 -20.45 -6.85 0.32
C THR A 238 -19.23 -6.73 -0.59
N ARG A 239 -18.97 -7.74 -1.44
CA ARG A 239 -17.91 -7.67 -2.47
C ARG A 239 -17.98 -6.35 -3.26
N ALA A 240 -19.18 -5.87 -3.56
CA ALA A 240 -19.42 -4.58 -4.21
C ALA A 240 -18.98 -3.36 -3.36
N ALA A 241 -19.25 -3.34 -2.05
CA ALA A 241 -18.75 -2.29 -1.15
C ALA A 241 -17.21 -2.34 -1.02
N HIS A 242 -16.62 -3.52 -1.03
CA HIS A 242 -15.17 -3.69 -1.00
C HIS A 242 -14.51 -3.18 -2.30
N LEU A 243 -15.08 -3.50 -3.47
CA LEU A 243 -14.61 -2.99 -4.76
C LEU A 243 -14.76 -1.46 -4.84
N LYS A 244 -15.87 -0.89 -4.34
CA LYS A 244 -16.05 0.57 -4.27
C LYS A 244 -14.97 1.29 -3.46
N LEU A 245 -14.50 0.70 -2.36
CA LEU A 245 -13.42 1.25 -1.55
C LEU A 245 -12.05 1.06 -2.21
N MET A 246 -11.83 -0.07 -2.87
CA MET A 246 -10.58 -0.37 -3.57
C MET A 246 -10.34 0.53 -4.78
N TYR A 247 -11.41 0.93 -5.46
CA TYR A 247 -11.38 1.81 -6.64
C TYR A 247 -11.90 3.22 -6.36
N ALA A 248 -11.98 3.61 -5.09
CA ALA A 248 -12.26 4.99 -4.72
C ALA A 248 -11.20 5.94 -5.33
N PRO A 249 -11.57 7.19 -5.66
CA PRO A 249 -10.56 8.18 -5.99
C PRO A 249 -9.62 8.39 -4.79
N PRO A 250 -8.34 8.71 -5.03
CA PRO A 250 -7.44 9.08 -3.95
C PRO A 250 -7.95 10.33 -3.21
N PRO A 251 -7.58 10.53 -1.93
CA PRO A 251 -7.89 11.75 -1.19
C PRO A 251 -7.50 13.02 -1.97
N ALA A 252 -8.29 14.09 -1.84
CA ALA A 252 -8.09 15.31 -2.61
C ALA A 252 -6.72 15.96 -2.34
N ASP A 253 -6.23 15.82 -1.12
CA ASP A 253 -4.94 16.28 -0.59
C ASP A 253 -3.76 15.36 -0.94
N SER A 254 -3.96 14.31 -1.75
CA SER A 254 -2.86 13.44 -2.19
C SER A 254 -1.77 14.25 -2.92
N PRO A 255 -0.48 13.99 -2.65
CA PRO A 255 0.62 14.72 -3.26
C PRO A 255 0.68 14.40 -4.77
N ILE A 256 0.75 15.44 -5.60
CA ILE A 256 0.94 15.38 -7.05
C ILE A 256 1.85 16.55 -7.44
N GLY A 257 2.68 16.36 -8.45
CA GLY A 257 3.63 17.35 -8.94
C GLY A 257 4.89 17.40 -8.09
N ARG A 258 5.49 18.59 -7.99
CA ARG A 258 6.72 18.81 -7.24
C ARG A 258 6.44 18.90 -5.74
N ILE A 259 7.15 18.08 -4.96
CA ILE A 259 7.18 18.10 -3.50
C ILE A 259 8.57 18.57 -3.05
N PRO A 260 8.73 19.82 -2.62
CA PRO A 260 10.04 20.37 -2.26
C PRO A 260 10.53 19.84 -0.91
N PHE A 261 11.83 19.64 -0.78
CA PHE A 261 12.50 19.38 0.50
C PHE A 261 13.04 20.70 1.05
N ALA A 262 12.56 21.12 2.22
CA ALA A 262 12.83 22.45 2.76
C ALA A 262 14.33 22.66 3.01
N GLY A 263 14.94 23.65 2.34
CA GLY A 263 16.38 23.93 2.46
C GLY A 263 17.28 23.06 1.57
N HIS A 264 16.72 22.19 0.74
CA HIS A 264 17.45 21.36 -0.22
C HIS A 264 17.22 21.82 -1.66
N ARG A 265 18.17 21.54 -2.56
CA ARG A 265 18.02 21.74 -4.03
C ARG A 265 17.41 20.52 -4.73
N GLU A 266 16.81 19.64 -3.96
CA GLU A 266 16.22 18.38 -4.39
C GLU A 266 14.81 18.29 -3.82
N GLY A 267 14.01 17.38 -4.35
CA GLY A 267 12.69 17.07 -3.85
C GLY A 267 12.18 15.74 -4.41
N ALA A 268 10.91 15.49 -4.24
CA ALA A 268 10.22 14.39 -4.91
C ALA A 268 9.33 14.91 -6.05
N ILE A 269 9.20 14.11 -7.10
CA ILE A 269 8.20 14.31 -8.14
C ILE A 269 7.17 13.20 -8.04
N VAL A 270 5.90 13.56 -7.84
CA VAL A 270 4.81 12.60 -7.68
C VAL A 270 3.87 12.68 -8.88
N ALA A 271 3.77 11.58 -9.63
CA ALA A 271 2.94 11.49 -10.82
C ALA A 271 1.74 10.58 -10.56
N GLY A 272 0.53 11.13 -10.72
CA GLY A 272 -0.71 10.37 -10.62
C GLY A 272 -0.91 9.49 -11.85
N VAL A 273 -1.45 8.29 -11.66
CA VAL A 273 -1.81 7.39 -12.75
C VAL A 273 -3.31 7.53 -13.01
N PRO A 274 -3.74 7.97 -14.20
CA PRO A 274 -5.16 8.05 -14.54
C PRO A 274 -5.84 6.71 -14.30
N ARG A 275 -6.98 6.73 -13.58
CA ARG A 275 -7.70 5.50 -13.16
C ARG A 275 -6.84 4.50 -12.36
N GLY A 276 -5.60 4.83 -11.97
CA GLY A 276 -4.69 3.91 -11.30
C GLY A 276 -4.22 2.77 -12.20
N ARG A 277 -4.35 2.88 -13.52
CA ARG A 277 -3.95 1.84 -14.48
C ARG A 277 -2.87 2.36 -15.42
N ILE A 278 -1.80 1.60 -15.57
CA ILE A 278 -0.68 1.85 -16.47
C ILE A 278 -0.43 0.60 -17.32
N ASP A 279 -0.04 0.79 -18.58
CA ASP A 279 0.37 -0.32 -19.44
C ASP A 279 1.87 -0.64 -19.27
N ALA A 280 2.27 -1.79 -19.82
CA ALA A 280 3.64 -2.27 -19.75
C ALA A 280 4.67 -1.33 -20.40
N ASP A 281 4.34 -0.67 -21.52
CA ASP A 281 5.27 0.23 -22.19
C ASP A 281 5.55 1.47 -21.33
N ARG A 282 4.49 2.09 -20.81
CA ARG A 282 4.59 3.22 -19.89
C ARG A 282 5.34 2.83 -18.62
N LEU A 283 5.05 1.66 -18.02
CA LEU A 283 5.75 1.19 -16.82
C LEU A 283 7.27 1.01 -17.06
N ALA A 284 7.66 0.48 -18.24
CA ALA A 284 9.06 0.36 -18.61
C ALA A 284 9.72 1.74 -18.81
N ALA A 285 9.03 2.70 -19.42
CA ALA A 285 9.52 4.07 -19.57
C ALA A 285 9.76 4.77 -18.22
N LEU A 286 8.99 4.46 -17.17
CA LEU A 286 9.25 5.00 -15.82
C LEU A 286 10.60 4.54 -15.26
N ALA A 287 11.05 3.34 -15.63
CA ALA A 287 12.39 2.87 -15.24
C ALA A 287 13.48 3.78 -15.84
N ASP A 288 13.37 4.11 -17.12
CA ASP A 288 14.31 5.02 -17.80
C ASP A 288 14.29 6.43 -17.20
N LEU A 289 13.10 6.94 -16.85
CA LEU A 289 12.97 8.23 -16.18
C LEU A 289 13.59 8.22 -14.77
N SER A 290 13.42 7.14 -14.02
CA SER A 290 14.00 7.00 -12.67
C SER A 290 15.53 6.96 -12.72
N GLU A 291 16.13 6.27 -13.69
CA GLU A 291 17.59 6.23 -13.85
C GLU A 291 18.17 7.58 -14.29
N ARG A 292 17.41 8.32 -15.10
CA ARG A 292 17.86 9.60 -15.64
C ARG A 292 17.76 10.74 -14.62
N PHE A 293 16.71 10.75 -13.80
CA PHE A 293 16.34 11.93 -13.01
C PHE A 293 16.28 11.68 -11.50
N ALA A 294 16.33 10.43 -11.04
CA ALA A 294 16.23 10.04 -9.65
C ALA A 294 17.29 8.97 -9.29
N ASP A 295 17.00 8.11 -8.31
CA ASP A 295 17.91 7.08 -7.80
C ASP A 295 17.81 5.71 -8.51
N ALA A 296 17.29 5.67 -9.75
CA ALA A 296 16.98 4.43 -10.47
C ALA A 296 15.93 3.54 -9.78
N THR A 297 15.06 4.13 -8.96
CA THR A 297 13.90 3.44 -8.39
C THR A 297 12.63 4.30 -8.50
N VAL A 298 11.48 3.65 -8.36
CA VAL A 298 10.19 4.33 -8.25
C VAL A 298 9.51 3.92 -6.95
N ARG A 299 9.05 4.91 -6.19
CA ARG A 299 8.32 4.68 -4.95
C ARG A 299 6.83 4.50 -5.25
N MET A 300 6.29 3.39 -4.79
CA MET A 300 4.87 3.12 -4.82
C MET A 300 4.17 3.98 -3.77
N THR A 301 2.96 4.41 -4.06
CA THR A 301 2.18 5.22 -3.11
C THR A 301 0.76 4.65 -2.95
N PRO A 302 0.08 4.92 -1.82
CA PRO A 302 -1.31 4.54 -1.64
C PRO A 302 -2.30 5.45 -2.38
N TRP A 303 -1.81 6.45 -3.13
CA TRP A 303 -2.64 7.47 -3.78
C TRP A 303 -2.84 7.23 -5.28
N ARG A 304 -2.58 6.01 -5.77
CA ARG A 304 -2.55 5.69 -7.21
C ARG A 304 -1.62 6.64 -7.99
N ALA A 305 -0.52 7.00 -7.32
CA ALA A 305 0.55 7.81 -7.85
C ALA A 305 1.89 7.09 -7.63
N LEU A 306 2.92 7.59 -8.29
CA LEU A 306 4.29 7.07 -8.22
C LEU A 306 5.22 8.24 -7.89
N ALA A 307 6.16 8.04 -6.97
CA ALA A 307 7.13 9.08 -6.63
C ALA A 307 8.53 8.75 -7.17
N PHE A 308 9.21 9.78 -7.63
CA PHE A 308 10.60 9.77 -8.07
C PHE A 308 11.39 10.65 -7.10
N VAL A 309 12.42 10.08 -6.47
CA VAL A 309 13.18 10.73 -5.40
C VAL A 309 14.62 10.20 -5.36
N PRO A 310 15.62 11.03 -5.00
CA PRO A 310 15.57 12.49 -5.02
C PRO A 310 15.66 13.01 -6.46
N VAL A 311 14.96 14.10 -6.76
CA VAL A 311 15.04 14.80 -8.05
C VAL A 311 15.60 16.19 -7.83
N ASN A 312 16.68 16.52 -8.54
CA ASN A 312 17.26 17.87 -8.50
C ASN A 312 16.29 18.92 -9.09
N ASP A 313 16.25 20.09 -8.48
CA ASP A 313 15.42 21.22 -8.92
C ASP A 313 15.64 21.58 -10.40
N ASP A 314 16.87 21.51 -10.88
CA ASP A 314 17.22 21.83 -12.28
C ASP A 314 16.59 20.84 -13.28
N ASN A 315 16.25 19.63 -12.83
CA ASN A 315 15.62 18.58 -13.62
C ASN A 315 14.09 18.55 -13.50
N THR A 316 13.50 19.32 -12.57
CA THR A 316 12.07 19.26 -12.25
C THR A 316 11.18 19.45 -13.49
N ALA A 317 11.45 20.48 -14.29
CA ALA A 317 10.65 20.75 -15.49
C ALA A 317 10.77 19.62 -16.52
N ALA A 318 11.97 19.06 -16.70
CA ALA A 318 12.23 18.01 -17.67
C ALA A 318 11.50 16.70 -17.33
N ILE A 319 11.57 16.26 -16.08
CA ILE A 319 10.87 15.04 -15.66
C ILE A 319 9.34 15.23 -15.65
N LEU A 320 8.82 16.38 -15.21
CA LEU A 320 7.37 16.65 -15.27
C LEU A 320 6.85 16.63 -16.71
N SER A 321 7.60 17.20 -17.66
CA SER A 321 7.26 17.13 -19.08
C SER A 321 7.27 15.69 -19.58
N ALA A 322 8.31 14.92 -19.28
CA ALA A 322 8.41 13.53 -19.73
C ALA A 322 7.32 12.62 -19.14
N LEU A 323 6.92 12.85 -17.88
CA LEU A 323 5.82 12.14 -17.25
C LEU A 323 4.46 12.51 -17.88
N ALA A 324 4.28 13.78 -18.24
CA ALA A 324 3.08 14.24 -18.96
C ALA A 324 2.99 13.65 -20.38
N ASP A 325 4.12 13.49 -21.08
CA ASP A 325 4.18 12.81 -22.38
C ASP A 325 3.78 11.32 -22.29
N LEU A 326 3.96 10.71 -21.12
CA LEU A 326 3.46 9.37 -20.78
C LEU A 326 1.99 9.36 -20.31
N ASP A 327 1.27 10.48 -20.46
CA ASP A 327 -0.13 10.66 -20.06
C ASP A 327 -0.35 10.50 -18.53
N LEU A 328 0.69 10.74 -17.72
CA LEU A 328 0.56 10.78 -16.27
C LEU A 328 0.09 12.17 -15.80
N ILE A 329 -0.52 12.18 -14.62
CA ILE A 329 -1.05 13.38 -13.98
C ILE A 329 0.09 14.05 -13.21
N THR A 330 0.54 15.20 -13.68
CA THR A 330 1.60 15.99 -13.05
C THR A 330 1.10 17.31 -12.46
N ASP A 331 -0.09 17.76 -12.87
CA ASP A 331 -0.75 18.95 -12.33
C ASP A 331 -1.67 18.57 -11.15
N PRO A 332 -1.50 19.20 -9.97
CA PRO A 332 -2.38 18.95 -8.83
C PRO A 332 -3.86 19.24 -9.09
N SER A 333 -4.18 20.11 -10.06
CA SER A 333 -5.54 20.51 -10.42
C SER A 333 -6.20 19.64 -11.50
N ASP A 334 -5.49 18.64 -12.02
CA ASP A 334 -6.00 17.79 -13.11
C ASP A 334 -7.29 17.05 -12.68
N PRO A 335 -8.41 17.21 -13.42
CA PRO A 335 -9.69 16.60 -13.07
C PRO A 335 -9.65 15.07 -13.08
N ARG A 336 -8.69 14.45 -13.80
CA ARG A 336 -8.52 12.99 -13.88
C ARG A 336 -8.17 12.37 -12.52
N ARG A 337 -7.72 13.17 -11.55
CA ARG A 337 -7.49 12.75 -10.15
C ARG A 337 -8.75 12.18 -9.50
N HIS A 338 -9.93 12.65 -9.89
CA HIS A 338 -11.21 12.21 -9.31
C HIS A 338 -11.79 10.97 -9.99
N LEU A 339 -11.12 10.45 -11.02
CA LEU A 339 -11.57 9.24 -11.69
C LEU A 339 -11.42 8.03 -10.75
N ARG A 340 -12.52 7.27 -10.64
CA ARG A 340 -12.52 5.96 -10.00
C ARG A 340 -11.56 5.02 -10.74
N GLY A 341 -11.16 3.96 -10.03
CA GLY A 341 -10.29 2.93 -10.58
C GLY A 341 -10.85 2.27 -11.84
N PRO A 342 -10.12 1.38 -12.52
CA PRO A 342 -10.65 0.73 -13.70
C PRO A 342 -11.92 -0.06 -13.36
N ASP A 343 -12.90 -0.03 -14.25
CA ASP A 343 -14.15 -0.77 -14.05
C ASP A 343 -13.81 -2.26 -14.01
N VAL A 344 -13.87 -2.86 -12.82
CA VAL A 344 -13.89 -4.32 -12.69
C VAL A 344 -15.33 -4.72 -12.83
N ALA A 345 -15.69 -5.23 -14.00
CA ALA A 345 -16.94 -5.97 -14.15
C ALA A 345 -16.96 -7.08 -13.07
N PRO A 346 -18.12 -7.30 -12.42
CA PRO A 346 -18.20 -8.36 -11.44
C PRO A 346 -18.04 -9.72 -12.12
N ALA A 347 -17.04 -10.50 -11.69
CA ALA A 347 -16.95 -11.92 -12.02
C ALA A 347 -18.23 -12.65 -11.59
N GLY A 348 -19.07 -12.98 -12.57
CA GLY A 348 -20.32 -13.72 -12.37
C GLY A 348 -21.44 -13.17 -13.25
N GLY A 349 -21.75 -13.91 -14.32
CA GLY A 349 -22.77 -13.56 -15.30
C GLY A 349 -24.15 -13.28 -14.71
N ALA A 350 -24.68 -12.12 -15.06
CA ALA A 350 -26.05 -11.99 -15.53
C ALA A 350 -25.99 -10.93 -16.63
N ALA A 351 -26.41 -11.31 -17.84
CA ALA A 351 -26.68 -10.34 -18.88
C ALA A 351 -27.64 -9.29 -18.30
N THR A 352 -27.15 -8.08 -18.04
CA THR A 352 -28.04 -6.94 -17.86
C THR A 352 -28.60 -6.64 -19.23
N THR A 353 -29.77 -7.23 -19.49
CA THR A 353 -30.68 -6.80 -20.54
C THR A 353 -30.81 -5.29 -20.51
N ALA A 354 -30.71 -4.71 -21.70
CA ALA A 354 -31.00 -3.32 -21.97
C ALA A 354 -32.39 -2.95 -21.45
N GLU A 355 -32.45 -1.98 -20.53
CA GLU A 355 -33.58 -1.12 -20.17
C GLU A 355 -33.05 -0.26 -19.00
N THR A 356 -32.75 1.03 -19.13
CA THR A 356 -33.72 2.09 -19.38
C THR A 356 -32.94 3.38 -19.66
N LEU A 357 -32.89 3.82 -20.91
CA LEU A 357 -32.74 5.24 -21.24
C LEU A 357 -34.15 5.83 -21.23
N SER A 358 -34.50 6.60 -20.18
CA SER A 358 -35.51 7.68 -20.21
C SER A 358 -35.78 8.20 -18.79
N ARG A 359 -35.12 9.30 -18.42
CA ARG A 359 -35.72 10.58 -17.99
C ARG A 359 -34.67 11.52 -17.42
#